data_AF-A0ABD1BPT4-F1
#
_entry.id   AF-A0ABD1BPT4-F1
#
_cell.length_a   1.000
_cell.length_b   1.000
_cell.length_c   1.000
_cell.angle_alpha   90.00
_cell.angle_beta   90.00
_cell.angle_gamma   90.00
#
_symmetry.space_group_name_H-M   'P 1'
#
loop_
_entity.id
_entity.type
_entity.pdbx_description
1 polymer ?
#
loop_
_entity_poly.entity_id
_entity_poly.type
_entity_poly.pdbx_seq_one_letter_code
_entity_poly.pdbx_strand_id
1 'polypeptide(L)'
;MDSEKKLVSICPRVEAVVELREGKFHLVMKIHGDPKEKKCEADTKNFIKFFQVEETIYVYCKLCYGNGHEESYKKSPPIKHYLHPKHTLMFVGCENDVSTRKCLCCQDPLKYMFYCCPSCDFPINLACVDKKTLFSIEHPKRHEHTLTLFPRQVSINCNVCALDDSRSPIYICPGCDFVVHKRCIDLPWLIRISRHPHRISFTSSFALGDWFCNICRRKINNDYGGYICNKEGCSYFAHSRCTTGENVWDGQELEGEPEEVEEEEVEPFVRLRDGIIRHFSHEHRHLKLDEDSTDRVYDEYRSCKACIMPIYYGNFYSCLDCGFILHETCANLSRRIYHAIHPHPLVLRMESPYLFSCSACSKVCSGFFYECSRRECSFTLHVQCATIYEPLIHKSHVHPLFLTSEPGECRSCSICNDSGIGYGSDETFNCIECNFSLCFKCASLPQKVRYKHDEHILTLSYGEETSETNHNWCEMCETRIKPGKRFYTCEDCCVTLHIKCLLGRDMHSRFGSYSSGPGKIDILPNNRMTRPICSSCHKRCNQKMVFQRYGLKHCCFSCLPISTP
;
A
#
# COMPACT_ATOMS: atom_id res chain seq x y z
N MET A 1 31.25 6.93 -35.78
CA MET A 1 31.70 8.25 -35.31
C MET A 1 30.56 8.83 -34.50
N ASP A 2 30.35 8.29 -33.30
CA ASP A 2 29.44 8.86 -32.32
C ASP A 2 30.22 9.91 -31.54
N SER A 3 29.72 11.13 -31.51
CA SER A 3 30.25 12.20 -30.68
C SER A 3 30.14 11.77 -29.21
N GLU A 4 31.29 11.47 -28.58
CA GLU A 4 31.40 11.37 -27.12
C GLU A 4 30.88 12.68 -26.50
N LYS A 5 29.61 12.67 -26.07
CA LYS A 5 29.05 13.77 -25.30
C LYS A 5 29.83 13.85 -24.00
N LYS A 6 30.62 14.93 -23.89
CA LYS A 6 31.47 15.23 -22.73
C LYS A 6 30.56 15.38 -21.50
N LEU A 7 30.42 14.32 -20.70
CA LEU A 7 29.62 14.32 -19.48
C LEU A 7 30.25 15.28 -18.46
N VAL A 8 29.66 16.46 -18.29
CA VAL A 8 30.09 17.41 -17.26
C VAL A 8 29.45 17.01 -15.94
N SER A 9 30.26 16.54 -14.98
CA SER A 9 29.85 16.26 -13.61
C SER A 9 29.93 17.54 -12.79
N ILE A 10 28.79 18.12 -12.41
CA ILE A 10 28.76 19.35 -11.61
C ILE A 10 28.33 19.02 -10.18
N CYS A 11 29.12 19.47 -9.21
CA CYS A 11 28.80 19.44 -7.79
C CYS A 11 28.22 20.80 -7.35
N PRO A 12 26.88 20.98 -7.34
CA PRO A 12 26.29 22.25 -7.00
C PRO A 12 26.42 22.50 -5.49
N ARG A 13 26.86 23.72 -5.14
CA ARG A 13 27.02 24.13 -3.75
C ARG A 13 25.67 24.60 -3.19
N VAL A 14 25.12 23.88 -2.23
CA VAL A 14 23.89 24.29 -1.50
C VAL A 14 24.19 25.42 -0.52
N GLU A 15 23.22 26.32 -0.35
CA GLU A 15 23.32 27.46 0.56
C GLU A 15 22.85 27.12 1.97
N ALA A 16 21.99 26.10 2.11
CA ALA A 16 21.47 25.65 3.37
C ALA A 16 21.03 24.18 3.32
N VAL A 17 20.99 23.56 4.50
CA VAL A 17 20.36 22.26 4.72
C VAL A 17 19.02 22.49 5.39
N VAL A 18 17.98 21.86 4.86
CA VAL A 18 16.63 21.90 5.42
C VAL A 18 16.18 20.50 5.83
N GLU A 19 15.27 20.44 6.77
CA GLU A 19 14.62 19.21 7.20
C GLU A 19 13.10 19.36 7.10
N LEU A 20 12.41 18.32 6.63
CA LEU A 20 10.96 18.26 6.62
C LEU A 20 10.47 17.74 7.98
N ARG A 21 9.80 18.60 8.76
CA ARG A 21 9.16 18.22 10.02
C ARG A 21 7.69 18.64 9.97
N GLU A 22 6.79 17.74 10.34
CA GLU A 22 5.33 18.01 10.34
C GLU A 22 4.81 18.61 9.01
N GLY A 23 5.42 18.21 7.90
CA GLY A 23 5.04 18.67 6.56
C GLY A 23 5.50 20.09 6.18
N LYS A 24 6.36 20.73 6.97
CA LYS A 24 6.98 22.04 6.68
C LYS A 24 8.51 21.96 6.63
N PHE A 25 9.12 22.79 5.80
CA PHE A 25 10.58 22.89 5.73
C PHE A 25 11.14 23.78 6.85
N HIS A 26 12.02 23.21 7.66
CA HIS A 26 12.77 23.91 8.69
C HIS A 26 14.22 24.06 8.28
N LEU A 27 14.76 25.25 8.44
CA LEU A 27 16.18 25.52 8.21
C LEU A 27 17.00 24.88 9.34
N VAL A 28 17.86 23.91 9.00
CA VAL A 28 18.74 23.25 9.96
C VAL A 28 20.02 24.04 10.12
N MET A 29 20.68 24.35 9.00
CA MET A 29 21.93 25.11 8.99
C MET A 29 22.08 25.87 7.68
N LYS A 30 22.66 27.08 7.77
CA LYS A 30 23.17 27.79 6.60
C LYS A 30 24.62 27.39 6.37
N ILE A 31 24.96 27.06 5.14
CA ILE A 31 26.32 26.70 4.77
C ILE A 31 27.05 28.00 4.43
N HIS A 32 27.70 28.59 5.45
CA HIS A 32 28.63 29.69 5.26
C HIS A 32 30.05 29.10 5.27
N GLY A 33 30.82 29.33 4.20
CA GLY A 33 32.18 28.81 4.14
C GLY A 33 33.02 29.52 3.08
N ASP A 34 34.12 30.12 3.52
CA ASP A 34 35.22 30.55 2.67
C ASP A 34 35.76 29.30 1.92
N PRO A 35 36.03 29.32 0.60
CA PRO A 35 36.47 28.15 -0.18
C PRO A 35 37.78 27.48 0.30
N LYS A 36 38.45 28.05 1.31
CA LYS A 36 39.80 27.68 1.73
C LYS A 36 39.88 26.72 2.91
N GLU A 37 38.79 26.41 3.61
CA GLU A 37 38.84 25.52 4.76
C GLU A 37 38.13 24.19 4.49
N LYS A 38 38.94 23.15 4.28
CA LYS A 38 38.63 21.71 4.03
C LYS A 38 38.40 21.34 2.56
N LYS A 39 39.47 20.87 1.89
CA LYS A 39 39.35 20.01 0.70
C LYS A 39 38.66 18.70 1.12
N CYS A 40 37.59 18.34 0.42
CA CYS A 40 36.87 17.09 0.68
C CYS A 40 37.52 15.97 -0.15
N GLU A 41 38.30 15.11 0.50
CA GLU A 41 38.97 13.95 -0.12
C GLU A 41 38.04 12.73 -0.31
N ALA A 42 36.73 12.96 -0.47
CA ALA A 42 35.76 11.88 -0.54
C ALA A 42 35.93 11.04 -1.81
N ASP A 43 36.10 9.72 -1.63
CA ASP A 43 36.07 8.71 -2.69
C ASP A 43 34.81 8.83 -3.56
N THR A 44 34.90 8.44 -4.85
CA THR A 44 33.77 8.40 -5.80
C THR A 44 32.54 7.63 -5.29
N LYS A 45 32.71 6.77 -4.28
CA LYS A 45 31.65 6.03 -3.58
C LYS A 45 30.73 6.87 -2.70
N ASN A 46 31.17 8.05 -2.25
CA ASN A 46 30.38 8.94 -1.39
C ASN A 46 29.55 9.96 -2.19
N PHE A 47 29.72 9.96 -3.50
CA PHE A 47 28.93 10.75 -4.42
C PHE A 47 27.63 10.03 -4.76
N ILE A 48 26.53 10.75 -4.63
CA ILE A 48 25.23 10.27 -5.10
C ILE A 48 24.96 10.94 -6.44
N LYS A 49 24.54 10.15 -7.43
CA LYS A 49 24.07 10.67 -8.71
C LYS A 49 22.62 11.13 -8.52
N PHE A 50 22.37 12.44 -8.71
CA PHE A 50 21.07 13.02 -8.36
C PHE A 50 20.09 13.00 -9.52
N PHE A 51 20.47 13.49 -10.69
CA PHE A 51 19.67 13.45 -11.93
C PHE A 51 20.44 14.08 -13.11
N GLN A 52 19.94 13.84 -14.31
CA GLN A 52 20.40 14.46 -15.55
C GLN A 52 19.42 15.58 -15.95
N VAL A 53 19.94 16.76 -16.31
CA VAL A 53 19.18 17.81 -17.01
C VAL A 53 19.88 18.01 -18.34
N GLU A 54 19.17 17.78 -19.44
CA GLU A 54 19.74 17.79 -20.79
C GLU A 54 20.96 16.85 -20.90
N GLU A 55 22.16 17.38 -21.14
CA GLU A 55 23.41 16.63 -21.24
C GLU A 55 24.28 16.67 -19.96
N THR A 56 23.80 17.34 -18.90
CA THR A 56 24.57 17.55 -17.66
C THR A 56 24.12 16.60 -16.56
N ILE A 57 25.08 15.92 -15.91
CA ILE A 57 24.83 15.06 -14.76
C ILE A 57 25.21 15.82 -13.49
N TYR A 58 24.26 15.96 -12.58
CA TYR A 58 24.50 16.54 -11.26
C TYR A 58 24.83 15.45 -10.26
N VAL A 59 25.95 15.63 -9.56
CA VAL A 59 26.48 14.71 -8.56
C VAL A 59 26.71 15.50 -7.29
N TYR A 60 26.43 14.95 -6.11
CA TYR A 60 26.69 15.66 -4.85
C TYR A 60 27.31 14.77 -3.80
N CYS A 61 28.20 15.39 -3.03
CA CYS A 61 28.87 14.79 -1.89
C CYS A 61 28.09 15.11 -0.61
N LYS A 62 27.57 14.06 0.04
CA LYS A 62 26.84 14.16 1.31
C LYS A 62 27.67 14.70 2.48
N LEU A 63 29.00 14.62 2.40
CA LEU A 63 29.89 14.99 3.51
C LEU A 63 30.22 16.48 3.53
N CYS A 64 30.41 17.09 2.36
CA CYS A 64 30.89 18.48 2.26
C CYS A 64 29.87 19.43 1.64
N TYR A 65 28.72 18.93 1.19
CA TYR A 65 27.67 19.72 0.54
C TYR A 65 28.15 20.54 -0.68
N GLY A 66 29.19 20.03 -1.35
CA GLY A 66 29.84 20.68 -2.49
C GLY A 66 31.00 21.62 -2.13
N ASN A 67 31.36 21.78 -0.85
CA ASN A 67 32.56 22.51 -0.45
C ASN A 67 33.85 21.71 -0.78
N GLY A 68 34.85 22.38 -1.36
CA GLY A 68 36.20 21.84 -1.50
C GLY A 68 36.40 20.86 -2.67
N HIS A 69 35.47 20.79 -3.64
CA HIS A 69 35.66 20.07 -4.91
C HIS A 69 36.04 21.07 -6.02
N GLU A 70 37.18 20.88 -6.70
CA GLU A 70 37.74 21.84 -7.67
C GLU A 70 36.88 22.04 -8.94
N GLU A 71 35.98 21.10 -9.29
CA GLU A 71 35.06 21.20 -10.44
C GLU A 71 33.74 21.95 -10.11
N SER A 72 33.60 22.56 -8.91
CA SER A 72 32.39 23.27 -8.50
C SER A 72 32.26 24.66 -9.14
N TYR A 73 31.94 24.73 -10.42
CA TYR A 73 31.58 25.99 -11.09
C TYR A 73 30.05 26.15 -11.18
N LYS A 74 29.49 26.67 -10.08
CA LYS A 74 28.41 27.67 -10.01
C LYS A 74 27.85 27.66 -8.59
N LYS A 75 28.24 28.66 -7.80
CA LYS A 75 27.43 29.07 -6.64
C LYS A 75 26.02 29.26 -7.19
N SER A 76 25.05 28.51 -6.68
CA SER A 76 23.64 28.66 -7.07
C SER A 76 23.08 29.77 -6.20
N PRO A 77 23.03 31.02 -6.69
CA PRO A 77 22.67 32.16 -5.85
C PRO A 77 21.20 32.06 -5.44
N PRO A 78 20.79 32.79 -4.39
CA PRO A 78 19.38 32.89 -4.08
C PRO A 78 18.68 33.55 -5.26
N ILE A 79 17.59 32.96 -5.72
CA ILE A 79 16.84 33.45 -6.88
C ILE A 79 15.60 34.21 -6.44
N LYS A 80 15.24 35.27 -7.15
CA LYS A 80 13.88 35.82 -7.08
C LYS A 80 13.02 35.10 -8.11
N HIS A 81 12.08 34.30 -7.64
CA HIS A 81 11.15 33.61 -8.51
C HIS A 81 9.86 34.41 -8.67
N TYR A 82 9.33 34.53 -9.89
CA TYR A 82 8.14 35.34 -10.17
C TYR A 82 6.87 34.82 -9.47
N LEU A 83 6.77 33.51 -9.18
CA LEU A 83 5.69 32.93 -8.35
C LEU A 83 5.82 33.25 -6.87
N HIS A 84 7.00 33.70 -6.43
CA HIS A 84 7.25 34.03 -5.03
C HIS A 84 8.10 35.31 -4.94
N PRO A 85 7.60 36.46 -5.44
CA PRO A 85 8.42 37.65 -5.65
C PRO A 85 8.82 38.37 -4.36
N LYS A 86 8.12 38.10 -3.26
CA LYS A 86 8.33 38.76 -1.96
C LYS A 86 9.60 38.28 -1.25
N HIS A 87 10.01 37.03 -1.47
CA HIS A 87 11.21 36.47 -0.85
C HIS A 87 12.09 35.78 -1.89
N THR A 88 13.39 35.76 -1.62
CA THR A 88 14.34 34.97 -2.41
C THR A 88 14.26 33.51 -2.02
N LEU A 89 14.30 32.62 -3.01
CA LEU A 89 14.45 31.18 -2.80
C LEU A 89 15.92 30.85 -2.67
N MET A 90 16.28 30.07 -1.65
CA MET A 90 17.65 29.59 -1.44
C MET A 90 17.79 28.21 -2.06
N PHE A 91 18.98 27.90 -2.57
CA PHE A 91 19.28 26.55 -3.05
C PHE A 91 19.59 25.63 -1.87
N VAL A 92 18.75 24.62 -1.63
CA VAL A 92 18.83 23.77 -0.42
C VAL A 92 19.03 22.30 -0.73
N GLY A 93 19.68 21.60 0.20
CA GLY A 93 19.71 20.14 0.26
C GLY A 93 18.86 19.62 1.43
N CYS A 94 18.24 18.44 1.26
CA CYS A 94 17.54 17.73 2.33
C CYS A 94 18.08 16.31 2.46
N GLU A 95 18.36 15.87 3.69
CA GLU A 95 18.92 14.54 3.98
C GLU A 95 17.84 13.46 4.14
N ASN A 96 16.63 13.85 4.53
CA ASN A 96 15.48 12.97 4.67
C ASN A 96 14.76 12.82 3.33
N ASP A 97 13.92 11.78 3.21
CA ASP A 97 13.09 11.59 2.03
C ASP A 97 12.06 12.74 1.88
N VAL A 98 12.18 13.48 0.78
CA VAL A 98 11.30 14.60 0.42
C VAL A 98 10.36 14.25 -0.75
N SER A 99 10.34 13.01 -1.21
CA SER A 99 9.49 12.56 -2.33
C SER A 99 8.00 12.80 -2.09
N THR A 100 7.57 12.83 -0.84
CA THR A 100 6.20 13.16 -0.42
C THR A 100 5.82 14.62 -0.66
N ARG A 101 6.80 15.51 -0.85
CA ARG A 101 6.61 16.92 -1.16
C ARG A 101 6.71 17.14 -2.66
N LYS A 102 5.86 18.02 -3.20
CA LYS A 102 5.79 18.32 -4.63
C LYS A 102 6.31 19.72 -4.93
N CYS A 103 6.96 19.86 -6.07
CA CYS A 103 7.38 21.16 -6.60
C CYS A 103 6.15 22.02 -6.90
N LEU A 104 6.10 23.24 -6.38
CA LEU A 104 4.94 24.11 -6.59
C LEU A 104 4.71 24.45 -8.07
N CYS A 105 5.78 24.54 -8.88
CA CYS A 105 5.65 24.87 -10.30
C CYS A 105 5.11 23.70 -11.16
N CYS A 106 5.72 22.51 -11.11
CA CYS A 106 5.33 21.36 -11.94
C CYS A 106 4.48 20.30 -11.26
N GLN A 107 4.37 20.31 -9.93
CA GLN A 107 3.71 19.28 -9.11
C GLN A 107 4.40 17.90 -9.10
N ASP A 108 5.58 17.76 -9.72
CA ASP A 108 6.40 16.55 -9.58
C ASP A 108 7.00 16.45 -8.16
N PRO A 109 7.27 15.24 -7.66
CA PRO A 109 8.02 15.03 -6.42
C PRO A 109 9.30 15.88 -6.36
N LEU A 110 9.60 16.41 -5.19
CA LEU A 110 10.84 17.14 -4.96
C LEU A 110 12.02 16.17 -5.04
N LYS A 111 13.08 16.63 -5.68
CA LYS A 111 14.37 15.96 -5.61
C LYS A 111 15.06 16.33 -4.30
N TYR A 112 16.10 15.60 -3.91
CA TYR A 112 16.91 15.90 -2.71
C TYR A 112 17.50 17.31 -2.68
N MET A 113 17.60 17.96 -3.85
CA MET A 113 17.99 19.36 -4.00
C MET A 113 16.93 20.12 -4.76
N PHE A 114 16.60 21.30 -4.24
CA PHE A 114 15.55 22.16 -4.76
C PHE A 114 15.81 23.59 -4.29
N TYR A 115 15.14 24.56 -4.89
CA TYR A 115 15.09 25.91 -4.35
C TYR A 115 13.90 26.01 -3.41
N CYS A 116 14.08 26.64 -2.23
CA CYS A 116 12.95 26.89 -1.36
C CYS A 116 13.02 28.20 -0.58
N CYS A 117 11.85 28.69 -0.18
CA CYS A 117 11.71 29.64 0.91
C CYS A 117 11.16 28.89 2.13
N PRO A 118 11.98 28.56 3.15
CA PRO A 118 11.51 27.86 4.35
C PRO A 118 10.42 28.64 5.09
N SER A 119 10.55 29.96 5.18
CA SER A 119 9.58 30.83 5.88
C SER A 119 8.18 30.79 5.28
N CYS A 120 8.08 30.59 3.96
CA CYS A 120 6.80 30.48 3.25
C CYS A 120 6.48 29.05 2.82
N ASP A 121 7.29 28.07 3.21
CA ASP A 121 7.18 26.68 2.80
C ASP A 121 7.00 26.52 1.26
N PHE A 122 7.77 27.28 0.48
CA PHE A 122 7.65 27.36 -0.99
C PHE A 122 8.79 26.59 -1.67
N PRO A 123 8.62 25.32 -2.11
CA PRO A 123 9.65 24.56 -2.82
C PRO A 123 9.46 24.53 -4.34
N ILE A 124 10.57 24.56 -5.08
CA ILE A 124 10.61 24.42 -6.54
C ILE A 124 11.81 23.58 -7.00
N ASN A 125 11.57 22.58 -7.86
CA ASN A 125 12.63 21.77 -8.46
C ASN A 125 13.53 22.64 -9.37
N LEU A 126 14.82 22.32 -9.47
CA LEU A 126 15.77 23.09 -10.30
C LEU A 126 15.29 23.26 -11.74
N ALA A 127 14.75 22.18 -12.34
CA ALA A 127 14.25 22.20 -13.71
C ALA A 127 13.06 23.17 -13.93
N CYS A 128 12.46 23.68 -12.85
CA CYS A 128 11.35 24.61 -12.91
C CYS A 128 11.74 26.07 -12.67
N VAL A 129 12.99 26.36 -12.29
CA VAL A 129 13.48 27.72 -11.99
C VAL A 129 13.40 28.62 -13.22
N ASP A 130 13.87 28.12 -14.36
CA ASP A 130 13.93 28.87 -15.62
C ASP A 130 12.74 28.58 -16.53
N LYS A 131 11.84 27.68 -16.11
CA LYS A 131 10.67 27.30 -16.91
C LYS A 131 9.71 28.49 -16.96
N LYS A 132 9.47 29.04 -18.15
CA LYS A 132 8.40 30.01 -18.38
C LYS A 132 7.07 29.35 -17.98
N THR A 133 6.45 29.83 -16.90
CA THR A 133 5.07 29.45 -16.59
C THR A 133 4.13 29.97 -17.66
N LEU A 134 3.13 29.15 -17.94
CA LEU A 134 1.92 29.58 -18.62
C LEU A 134 1.13 30.46 -17.64
N PHE A 135 1.30 31.79 -17.76
CA PHE A 135 0.51 32.77 -17.02
C PHE A 135 -0.97 32.69 -17.36
N SER A 136 -1.26 32.27 -18.58
CA SER A 136 -2.59 32.00 -19.08
C SER A 136 -2.64 30.58 -19.63
N ILE A 137 -3.72 29.87 -19.35
CA ILE A 137 -3.99 28.54 -19.89
C ILE A 137 -5.37 28.53 -20.52
N GLU A 138 -5.48 27.82 -21.64
CA GLU A 138 -6.74 27.55 -22.32
C GLU A 138 -7.08 26.08 -22.11
N HIS A 139 -8.27 25.81 -21.59
CA HIS A 139 -8.74 24.45 -21.38
C HIS A 139 -10.26 24.39 -21.60
N PRO A 140 -10.73 24.57 -22.85
CA PRO A 140 -12.14 24.77 -23.17
C PRO A 140 -13.05 23.63 -22.70
N LYS A 141 -12.54 22.39 -22.64
CA LYS A 141 -13.27 21.23 -22.08
C LYS A 141 -13.62 21.38 -20.58
N ARG A 142 -12.85 22.17 -19.83
CA ARG A 142 -13.05 22.38 -18.39
C ARG A 142 -13.73 23.72 -18.12
N HIS A 143 -13.31 24.75 -18.84
CA HIS A 143 -13.88 26.08 -18.76
C HIS A 143 -13.62 26.83 -20.06
N GLU A 144 -14.65 27.46 -20.61
CA GLU A 144 -14.63 28.08 -21.95
C GLU A 144 -13.66 29.27 -22.04
N HIS A 145 -13.49 30.03 -20.97
CA HIS A 145 -12.63 31.21 -20.95
C HIS A 145 -11.18 30.88 -20.60
N THR A 146 -10.25 31.72 -21.08
CA THR A 146 -8.84 31.68 -20.69
C THR A 146 -8.70 31.89 -19.18
N LEU A 147 -7.97 30.99 -18.53
CA LEU A 147 -7.69 31.07 -17.11
C LEU A 147 -6.32 31.71 -16.88
N THR A 148 -6.25 32.60 -15.90
CA THR A 148 -5.02 33.29 -15.51
C THR A 148 -4.51 32.76 -14.19
N LEU A 149 -3.20 32.58 -14.08
CA LEU A 149 -2.56 32.16 -12.85
C LEU A 149 -2.76 33.20 -11.75
N PHE A 150 -3.25 32.77 -10.60
CA PHE A 150 -3.34 33.58 -9.40
C PHE A 150 -2.16 33.27 -8.47
N PRO A 151 -1.11 34.12 -8.43
CA PRO A 151 0.16 33.78 -7.78
C PRO A 151 0.12 33.82 -6.24
N ARG A 152 -0.96 34.33 -5.64
CA ARG A 152 -1.07 34.37 -4.17
C ARG A 152 -1.48 33.01 -3.64
N GLN A 153 -0.80 32.56 -2.59
CA GLN A 153 -1.25 31.44 -1.78
C GLN A 153 -2.44 31.90 -0.92
N VAL A 154 -3.63 31.49 -1.32
CA VAL A 154 -4.90 31.73 -0.62
C VAL A 154 -5.63 30.40 -0.51
N SER A 155 -6.39 30.23 0.58
CA SER A 155 -7.29 29.10 0.73
C SER A 155 -8.60 29.47 0.04
N ILE A 156 -8.82 28.91 -1.15
CA ILE A 156 -10.04 29.06 -1.94
C ILE A 156 -10.39 27.68 -2.48
N ASN A 157 -11.67 27.30 -2.40
CA ASN A 157 -12.15 26.03 -2.89
C ASN A 157 -12.06 25.97 -4.42
N CYS A 158 -11.54 24.85 -4.92
CA CYS A 158 -11.49 24.59 -6.35
C CYS A 158 -12.83 24.08 -6.88
N ASN A 159 -13.36 24.68 -7.94
CA ASN A 159 -14.60 24.28 -8.64
C ASN A 159 -14.60 22.81 -9.09
N VAL A 160 -13.43 22.19 -9.27
CA VAL A 160 -13.31 20.80 -9.70
C VAL A 160 -13.27 19.82 -8.54
N CYS A 161 -12.52 20.09 -7.47
CA CYS A 161 -12.33 19.11 -6.39
C CYS A 161 -13.00 19.48 -5.07
N ALA A 162 -13.70 20.61 -4.98
CA ALA A 162 -14.38 21.14 -3.80
C ALA A 162 -13.49 21.43 -2.57
N LEU A 163 -12.18 21.18 -2.66
CA LEU A 163 -11.21 21.41 -1.59
C LEU A 163 -10.39 22.65 -1.88
N ASP A 164 -9.83 23.24 -0.83
CA ASP A 164 -8.73 24.18 -0.95
C ASP A 164 -7.39 23.42 -0.96
N ASP A 165 -6.42 23.93 -1.71
CA ASP A 165 -5.03 23.50 -1.60
C ASP A 165 -4.10 24.69 -1.82
N SER A 166 -3.76 25.34 -0.71
CA SER A 166 -2.79 26.44 -0.68
C SER A 166 -1.40 26.07 -1.24
N ARG A 167 -1.12 24.77 -1.42
CA ARG A 167 0.13 24.24 -1.99
C ARG A 167 -0.01 23.90 -3.48
N SER A 168 -1.17 24.07 -4.11
CA SER A 168 -1.29 23.93 -5.57
C SER A 168 -1.42 25.31 -6.20
N PRO A 169 -0.75 25.60 -7.33
CA PRO A 169 -1.01 26.82 -8.08
C PRO A 169 -2.48 26.89 -8.48
N ILE A 170 -3.09 28.05 -8.31
CA ILE A 170 -4.50 28.29 -8.61
C ILE A 170 -4.59 29.10 -9.90
N TYR A 171 -5.48 28.68 -10.79
CA TYR A 171 -5.89 29.43 -11.96
C TYR A 171 -7.31 29.94 -11.76
N ILE A 172 -7.56 31.18 -12.16
CA ILE A 172 -8.87 31.81 -12.04
C ILE A 172 -9.33 32.32 -13.40
N CYS A 173 -10.64 32.32 -13.64
CA CYS A 173 -11.22 33.10 -14.71
C CYS A 173 -11.56 34.50 -14.18
N PRO A 174 -11.00 35.59 -14.72
CA PRO A 174 -11.38 36.94 -14.27
C PRO A 174 -12.84 37.30 -14.54
N GLY A 175 -13.47 36.66 -15.54
CA GLY A 175 -14.85 36.93 -15.95
C GLY A 175 -15.90 36.00 -15.35
N CYS A 176 -15.51 34.99 -14.58
CA CYS A 176 -16.42 33.99 -14.02
C CYS A 176 -16.05 33.66 -12.57
N ASP A 177 -17.01 33.12 -11.81
CA ASP A 177 -16.74 32.50 -10.51
C ASP A 177 -16.13 31.09 -10.69
N PHE A 178 -14.94 31.05 -11.30
CA PHE A 178 -14.24 29.81 -11.61
C PHE A 178 -12.79 29.84 -11.15
N VAL A 179 -12.47 28.91 -10.27
CA VAL A 179 -11.20 28.71 -9.59
C VAL A 179 -10.80 27.25 -9.69
N VAL A 180 -9.60 26.97 -10.19
CA VAL A 180 -9.14 25.59 -10.37
C VAL A 180 -7.69 25.44 -9.94
N HIS A 181 -7.37 24.34 -9.24
CA HIS A 181 -5.98 23.97 -9.03
C HIS A 181 -5.35 23.54 -10.35
N LYS A 182 -4.07 23.83 -10.54
CA LYS A 182 -3.31 23.35 -11.70
C LYS A 182 -3.41 21.84 -11.87
N ARG A 183 -3.35 21.06 -10.79
CA ARG A 183 -3.51 19.60 -10.87
C ARG A 183 -4.94 19.15 -11.18
N CYS A 184 -5.93 20.01 -10.96
CA CYS A 184 -7.33 19.69 -11.14
C CYS A 184 -7.85 20.00 -12.54
N ILE A 185 -7.16 20.88 -13.29
CA ILE A 185 -7.60 21.26 -14.63
C ILE A 185 -7.52 20.08 -15.60
N ASP A 186 -6.43 19.31 -15.48
CA ASP A 186 -6.09 18.16 -16.32
C ASP A 186 -6.65 16.84 -15.77
N LEU A 187 -7.64 16.87 -14.85
CA LEU A 187 -8.28 15.64 -14.42
C LEU A 187 -8.97 14.95 -15.61
N PRO A 188 -9.03 13.63 -15.63
CA PRO A 188 -9.65 12.93 -16.75
C PRO A 188 -11.16 13.18 -16.82
N TRP A 189 -11.76 12.96 -17.98
CA TRP A 189 -13.18 13.07 -18.23
C TRP A 189 -13.91 11.74 -18.04
N LEU A 190 -13.33 10.63 -18.50
CA LEU A 190 -13.93 9.29 -18.38
C LEU A 190 -12.88 8.31 -17.86
N ILE A 191 -13.16 7.66 -16.74
CA ILE A 191 -12.20 6.76 -16.08
C ILE A 191 -12.85 5.46 -15.62
N ARG A 192 -11.99 4.48 -15.32
CA ARG A 192 -12.34 3.28 -14.56
C ARG A 192 -11.63 3.30 -13.22
N ILE A 193 -12.32 2.85 -12.17
CA ILE A 193 -11.76 2.80 -10.81
C ILE A 193 -11.89 1.40 -10.21
N SER A 194 -11.05 1.07 -9.23
CA SER A 194 -11.07 -0.23 -8.55
C SER A 194 -12.35 -0.54 -7.79
N ARG A 195 -13.10 0.50 -7.39
CA ARG A 195 -14.24 0.40 -6.47
C ARG A 195 -15.60 0.39 -7.15
N HIS A 196 -15.62 0.44 -8.48
CA HIS A 196 -16.84 0.44 -9.24
C HIS A 196 -16.61 -0.24 -10.60
N PRO A 197 -17.45 -1.21 -11.00
CA PRO A 197 -17.22 -1.97 -12.24
C PRO A 197 -17.38 -1.13 -13.50
N HIS A 198 -18.28 -0.15 -13.49
CA HIS A 198 -18.57 0.70 -14.65
C HIS A 198 -17.59 1.87 -14.76
N ARG A 199 -17.46 2.40 -15.97
CA ARG A 199 -16.80 3.69 -16.18
C ARG A 199 -17.61 4.81 -15.51
N ILE A 200 -16.90 5.80 -15.02
CA ILE A 200 -17.47 7.00 -14.41
C ILE A 200 -16.97 8.23 -15.16
N SER A 201 -17.85 9.19 -15.39
CA SER A 201 -17.52 10.44 -16.07
C SER A 201 -17.48 11.61 -15.10
N PHE A 202 -16.66 12.59 -15.41
CA PHE A 202 -16.64 13.85 -14.70
C PHE A 202 -17.95 14.62 -14.93
N THR A 203 -18.41 15.32 -13.89
CA THR A 203 -19.45 16.33 -13.94
C THR A 203 -18.96 17.59 -13.23
N SER A 204 -19.31 18.77 -13.75
CA SER A 204 -18.92 20.07 -13.16
C SER A 204 -19.73 20.43 -11.91
N SER A 205 -20.93 19.87 -11.79
CA SER A 205 -21.82 20.01 -10.63
C SER A 205 -22.73 18.80 -10.52
N PHE A 206 -23.34 18.61 -9.35
CA PHE A 206 -24.33 17.56 -9.13
C PHE A 206 -25.74 18.17 -9.11
N ALA A 207 -26.74 17.36 -9.48
CA ALA A 207 -28.14 17.77 -9.30
C ALA A 207 -28.43 18.05 -7.82
N LEU A 208 -29.44 18.89 -7.53
CA LEU A 208 -29.86 19.16 -6.16
C LEU A 208 -30.29 17.86 -5.46
N GLY A 209 -29.57 17.49 -4.39
CA GLY A 209 -29.82 16.29 -3.60
C GLY A 209 -28.81 16.09 -2.48
N ASP A 210 -29.06 15.09 -1.63
CA ASP A 210 -28.14 14.67 -0.57
C ASP A 210 -27.28 13.50 -1.05
N TRP A 211 -26.22 13.82 -1.80
CA TRP A 211 -25.28 12.83 -2.33
C TRP A 211 -24.12 12.57 -1.38
N PHE A 212 -23.69 11.31 -1.33
CA PHE A 212 -22.53 10.88 -0.55
C PHE A 212 -21.52 10.23 -1.48
N CYS A 213 -20.23 10.54 -1.25
CA CYS A 213 -19.15 9.93 -1.99
C CYS A 213 -19.06 8.43 -1.64
N ASN A 214 -19.16 7.55 -2.63
CA ASN A 214 -19.08 6.10 -2.44
C ASN A 214 -17.70 5.61 -1.98
N ILE A 215 -16.67 6.47 -2.02
CA ILE A 215 -15.30 6.14 -1.62
C ILE A 215 -15.05 6.60 -0.17
N CYS A 216 -15.18 7.90 0.11
CA CYS A 216 -14.87 8.46 1.44
C CYS A 216 -16.10 8.52 2.38
N ARG A 217 -17.30 8.23 1.88
CA ARG A 217 -18.58 8.26 2.62
C ARG A 217 -18.98 9.61 3.19
N ARG A 218 -18.30 10.69 2.80
CA ARG A 218 -18.65 12.07 3.17
C ARG A 218 -19.63 12.68 2.18
N LYS A 219 -20.42 13.66 2.64
CA LYS A 219 -21.36 14.41 1.82
C LYS A 219 -20.64 15.12 0.66
N ILE A 220 -21.24 15.12 -0.52
CA ILE A 220 -20.78 15.86 -1.69
C ILE A 220 -21.41 17.25 -1.67
N ASN A 221 -20.63 18.26 -2.02
CA ASN A 221 -21.15 19.60 -2.29
C ASN A 221 -21.57 19.65 -3.77
N ASN A 222 -22.85 19.97 -4.01
CA ASN A 222 -23.45 19.91 -5.33
C ASN A 222 -22.94 21.00 -6.29
N ASP A 223 -22.40 22.08 -5.76
CA ASP A 223 -21.91 23.23 -6.52
C ASP A 223 -20.53 22.98 -7.17
N TYR A 224 -19.89 21.85 -6.85
CA TYR A 224 -18.54 21.51 -7.27
C TYR A 224 -18.50 20.21 -8.07
N GLY A 225 -17.40 20.05 -8.82
CA GLY A 225 -17.18 18.90 -9.67
C GLY A 225 -16.93 17.59 -8.92
N GLY A 226 -17.13 16.51 -9.65
CA GLY A 226 -16.93 15.14 -9.18
C GLY A 226 -17.14 14.13 -10.30
N TYR A 227 -17.31 12.87 -9.95
CA TYR A 227 -17.55 11.80 -10.92
C TYR A 227 -18.85 11.07 -10.62
N ILE A 228 -19.52 10.66 -11.68
CA ILE A 228 -20.78 9.92 -11.66
C ILE A 228 -20.73 8.71 -12.57
N CYS A 229 -21.44 7.65 -12.19
CA CYS A 229 -21.76 6.58 -13.13
C CYS A 229 -23.03 6.96 -13.92
N ASN A 230 -22.95 6.88 -15.25
CA ASN A 230 -24.10 7.16 -16.12
C ASN A 230 -24.90 5.91 -16.51
N LYS A 231 -24.53 4.73 -16.00
CA LYS A 231 -25.28 3.51 -16.29
C LYS A 231 -26.64 3.57 -15.62
N GLU A 232 -27.69 3.26 -16.38
CA GLU A 232 -29.06 3.26 -15.87
C GLU A 232 -29.19 2.35 -14.63
N GLY A 233 -29.87 2.86 -13.60
CA GLY A 233 -30.02 2.18 -12.32
C GLY A 233 -28.80 2.20 -11.41
N CYS A 234 -27.70 2.86 -11.79
CA CYS A 234 -26.48 2.92 -10.98
C CYS A 234 -26.31 4.27 -10.27
N SER A 235 -26.47 4.28 -8.95
CA SER A 235 -26.25 5.47 -8.11
C SER A 235 -24.83 5.48 -7.53
N TYR A 236 -23.84 5.83 -8.35
CA TYR A 236 -22.45 5.98 -7.91
C TYR A 236 -21.97 7.41 -8.09
N PHE A 237 -21.58 8.05 -6.99
CA PHE A 237 -21.09 9.42 -6.93
C PHE A 237 -19.79 9.46 -6.16
N ALA A 238 -18.81 10.24 -6.61
CA ALA A 238 -17.56 10.38 -5.90
C ALA A 238 -16.92 11.75 -6.09
N HIS A 239 -16.22 12.23 -5.05
CA HIS A 239 -15.40 13.44 -5.17
C HIS A 239 -14.26 13.21 -6.16
N SER A 240 -13.88 14.24 -6.92
CA SER A 240 -12.79 14.12 -7.90
C SER A 240 -11.47 13.65 -7.31
N ARG A 241 -11.11 14.10 -6.09
CA ARG A 241 -9.88 13.64 -5.43
C ARG A 241 -9.95 12.21 -4.92
N CYS A 242 -11.14 11.69 -4.64
CA CYS A 242 -11.30 10.31 -4.20
C CYS A 242 -11.15 9.33 -5.36
N THR A 243 -11.62 9.71 -6.56
CA THR A 243 -11.52 8.85 -7.75
C THR A 243 -10.13 8.86 -8.36
N THR A 244 -9.43 9.99 -8.33
CA THR A 244 -8.11 10.13 -8.97
C THR A 244 -6.94 9.81 -8.02
N GLY A 245 -7.20 9.10 -6.93
CA GLY A 245 -6.15 8.59 -6.03
C GLY A 245 -5.39 7.42 -6.67
N GLU A 246 -4.09 7.34 -6.46
CA GLU A 246 -3.20 6.32 -7.05
C GLU A 246 -3.57 4.87 -6.65
N ASN A 247 -4.25 4.70 -5.53
CA ASN A 247 -4.78 3.43 -5.03
C ASN A 247 -6.12 3.03 -5.68
N VAL A 248 -6.82 3.97 -6.33
CA VAL A 248 -8.17 3.81 -6.87
C VAL A 248 -8.22 3.84 -8.39
N TRP A 249 -7.37 4.66 -9.03
CA TRP A 249 -7.33 4.86 -10.48
C TRP A 249 -5.93 4.59 -11.05
N ASP A 250 -5.88 4.05 -12.27
CA ASP A 250 -4.64 3.64 -12.95
C ASP A 250 -3.98 4.74 -13.78
N GLY A 251 -4.52 5.96 -13.77
CA GLY A 251 -3.97 7.08 -14.52
C GLY A 251 -4.40 7.14 -15.99
N GLN A 252 -5.31 6.28 -16.45
CA GLN A 252 -5.77 6.26 -17.85
C GLN A 252 -7.06 7.05 -18.06
N GLU A 253 -7.04 7.92 -19.07
CA GLU A 253 -8.22 8.55 -19.68
C GLU A 253 -8.83 7.58 -20.69
N LEU A 254 -10.15 7.43 -20.66
CA LEU A 254 -10.89 6.49 -21.50
C LEU A 254 -11.89 7.18 -22.44
N GLU A 255 -11.93 8.52 -22.46
CA GLU A 255 -12.73 9.26 -23.43
C GLU A 255 -12.30 8.90 -24.87
N GLY A 256 -13.25 8.45 -25.68
CA GLY A 256 -13.00 8.02 -27.07
C GLY A 256 -12.55 6.56 -27.21
N GLU A 257 -12.20 5.89 -26.11
CA GLU A 257 -11.89 4.47 -26.11
C GLU A 257 -13.17 3.63 -26.05
N PRO A 258 -13.34 2.60 -26.90
CA PRO A 258 -14.49 1.71 -26.81
C PRO A 258 -14.51 0.99 -25.45
N GLU A 259 -15.70 0.64 -24.96
CA GLU A 259 -15.79 -0.22 -23.78
C GLU A 259 -15.23 -1.60 -24.12
N GLU A 260 -14.25 -2.06 -23.34
CA GLU A 260 -13.78 -3.44 -23.43
C GLU A 260 -14.95 -4.37 -23.12
N VAL A 261 -15.22 -5.31 -24.02
CA VAL A 261 -16.21 -6.36 -23.78
C VAL A 261 -15.78 -7.12 -22.52
N GLU A 262 -16.68 -7.25 -21.55
CA GLU A 262 -16.43 -8.09 -20.37
C GLU A 262 -16.10 -9.50 -20.86
N GLU A 263 -14.85 -9.93 -20.66
CA GLU A 263 -14.47 -11.33 -20.90
C GLU A 263 -15.38 -12.20 -20.03
N GLU A 264 -16.01 -13.22 -20.63
CA GLU A 264 -16.87 -14.15 -19.90
C GLU A 264 -16.12 -14.69 -18.67
N GLU A 265 -16.74 -14.59 -17.50
CA GLU A 265 -16.18 -15.12 -16.27
C GLU A 265 -16.02 -16.64 -16.40
N VAL A 266 -14.78 -17.11 -16.53
CA VAL A 266 -14.50 -18.54 -16.58
C VAL A 266 -14.71 -19.14 -15.20
N GLU A 267 -15.70 -20.03 -15.06
CA GLU A 267 -15.96 -20.75 -13.83
C GLU A 267 -14.70 -21.45 -13.29
N PRO A 268 -14.49 -21.48 -11.96
CA PRO A 268 -13.31 -22.11 -11.37
C PRO A 268 -13.34 -23.65 -11.48
N PHE A 269 -14.49 -24.27 -11.71
CA PHE A 269 -14.56 -25.71 -11.86
C PHE A 269 -15.78 -26.15 -12.65
N VAL A 270 -15.69 -27.34 -13.24
CA VAL A 270 -16.82 -28.02 -13.84
C VAL A 270 -17.39 -29.00 -12.82
N ARG A 271 -18.70 -28.93 -12.55
CA ARG A 271 -19.42 -29.92 -11.75
C ARG A 271 -19.66 -31.16 -12.61
N LEU A 272 -19.11 -32.31 -12.18
CA LEU A 272 -19.29 -33.57 -12.90
C LEU A 272 -20.54 -34.29 -12.42
N ARG A 273 -20.75 -34.31 -11.10
CA ARG A 273 -21.90 -34.87 -10.36
C ARG A 273 -21.98 -34.17 -9.00
N ASP A 274 -23.04 -34.45 -8.24
CA ASP A 274 -23.20 -33.92 -6.88
C ASP A 274 -21.98 -34.22 -6.01
N GLY A 275 -21.40 -33.16 -5.45
CA GLY A 275 -20.20 -33.22 -4.63
C GLY A 275 -18.92 -33.65 -5.36
N ILE A 276 -18.88 -33.71 -6.70
CA ILE A 276 -17.66 -34.05 -7.45
C ILE A 276 -17.37 -32.99 -8.51
N ILE A 277 -16.20 -32.36 -8.41
CA ILE A 277 -15.77 -31.28 -9.30
C ILE A 277 -14.44 -31.58 -9.98
N ARG A 278 -14.25 -31.02 -11.18
CA ARG A 278 -12.94 -30.90 -11.82
C ARG A 278 -12.52 -29.44 -11.75
N HIS A 279 -11.56 -29.16 -10.87
CA HIS A 279 -11.11 -27.80 -10.56
C HIS A 279 -9.91 -27.39 -11.42
N PHE A 280 -9.86 -26.13 -11.88
CA PHE A 280 -8.82 -25.62 -12.78
C PHE A 280 -7.39 -25.76 -12.22
N SER A 281 -7.25 -25.75 -10.89
CA SER A 281 -5.95 -25.92 -10.22
C SER A 281 -5.52 -27.36 -9.99
N HIS A 282 -6.38 -28.32 -10.34
CA HIS A 282 -6.14 -29.75 -10.13
C HIS A 282 -6.78 -30.58 -11.24
N GLU A 283 -6.52 -30.24 -12.50
CA GLU A 283 -7.23 -30.81 -13.65
C GLU A 283 -6.99 -32.31 -13.85
N HIS A 284 -5.87 -32.83 -13.35
CA HIS A 284 -5.49 -34.23 -13.52
C HIS A 284 -6.39 -35.21 -12.74
N ARG A 285 -7.18 -34.74 -11.76
CA ARG A 285 -8.09 -35.57 -10.94
C ARG A 285 -9.35 -34.82 -10.53
N HIS A 286 -10.31 -35.55 -9.97
CA HIS A 286 -11.54 -34.99 -9.45
C HIS A 286 -11.42 -34.74 -7.95
N LEU A 287 -12.04 -33.66 -7.48
CA LEU A 287 -12.15 -33.37 -6.07
C LEU A 287 -13.54 -33.78 -5.59
N LYS A 288 -13.60 -34.45 -4.45
CA LYS A 288 -14.83 -34.83 -3.79
C LYS A 288 -15.11 -33.90 -2.62
N LEU A 289 -16.35 -33.45 -2.51
CA LEU A 289 -16.88 -32.69 -1.40
C LEU A 289 -16.92 -33.60 -0.17
N ASP A 290 -16.31 -33.10 0.89
CA ASP A 290 -16.41 -33.62 2.24
C ASP A 290 -17.25 -32.62 3.03
N GLU A 291 -18.45 -33.03 3.43
CA GLU A 291 -19.43 -32.21 4.14
C GLU A 291 -19.17 -32.20 5.65
N ASP A 292 -19.50 -31.09 6.30
CA ASP A 292 -19.25 -30.95 7.73
C ASP A 292 -20.02 -31.94 8.59
N SER A 293 -19.27 -32.77 9.33
CA SER A 293 -19.78 -33.80 10.22
C SER A 293 -19.09 -33.72 11.58
N THR A 294 -19.86 -34.04 12.63
CA THR A 294 -19.43 -33.96 14.02
C THR A 294 -18.32 -34.94 14.38
N ASP A 295 -18.21 -36.05 13.64
CA ASP A 295 -17.25 -37.13 13.92
C ASP A 295 -15.87 -36.92 13.28
N ARG A 296 -15.63 -35.76 12.65
CA ARG A 296 -14.36 -35.45 11.98
C ARG A 296 -13.24 -35.19 12.98
N VAL A 297 -12.28 -36.12 13.02
CA VAL A 297 -11.01 -35.95 13.73
C VAL A 297 -10.20 -34.81 13.09
N TYR A 298 -9.86 -33.80 13.89
CA TYR A 298 -9.05 -32.67 13.46
C TYR A 298 -7.59 -33.07 13.24
N ASP A 299 -7.05 -32.76 12.06
CA ASP A 299 -5.64 -32.90 11.73
C ASP A 299 -5.03 -31.53 11.41
N GLU A 300 -4.10 -31.07 12.26
CA GLU A 300 -3.45 -29.76 12.11
C GLU A 300 -2.57 -29.63 10.85
N TYR A 301 -2.24 -30.74 10.19
CA TYR A 301 -1.46 -30.77 8.96
C TYR A 301 -2.31 -30.78 7.69
N ARG A 302 -3.62 -31.06 7.80
CA ARG A 302 -4.58 -30.93 6.69
C ARG A 302 -4.93 -29.46 6.48
N SER A 303 -4.36 -28.88 5.43
CA SER A 303 -4.52 -27.46 5.09
C SER A 303 -4.97 -27.25 3.65
N CYS A 304 -5.73 -26.18 3.45
CA CYS A 304 -6.17 -25.75 2.13
C CYS A 304 -4.97 -25.27 1.29
N LYS A 305 -4.84 -25.76 0.06
CA LYS A 305 -3.75 -25.39 -0.86
C LYS A 305 -3.83 -23.93 -1.32
N ALA A 306 -5.01 -23.33 -1.32
CA ALA A 306 -5.21 -21.93 -1.71
C ALA A 306 -4.85 -20.96 -0.58
N CYS A 307 -5.51 -21.06 0.58
CA CYS A 307 -5.33 -20.11 1.68
C CYS A 307 -4.28 -20.53 2.73
N ILE A 308 -3.74 -21.75 2.64
CA ILE A 308 -2.75 -22.36 3.56
C ILE A 308 -3.27 -22.61 4.99
N MET A 309 -4.48 -22.16 5.31
CA MET A 309 -5.07 -22.40 6.62
C MET A 309 -5.46 -23.89 6.79
N PRO A 310 -5.32 -24.44 8.01
CA PRO A 310 -5.86 -25.73 8.35
C PRO A 310 -7.37 -25.79 8.12
N ILE A 311 -7.88 -26.99 7.82
CA ILE A 311 -9.32 -27.24 7.76
C ILE A 311 -9.84 -27.35 9.19
N TYR A 312 -10.38 -26.26 9.73
CA TYR A 312 -10.92 -26.22 11.08
C TYR A 312 -12.35 -26.74 11.17
N TYR A 313 -13.19 -26.39 10.18
CA TYR A 313 -14.63 -26.70 10.13
C TYR A 313 -15.14 -26.42 8.72
N GLY A 314 -16.40 -26.78 8.47
CA GLY A 314 -17.09 -26.53 7.22
C GLY A 314 -16.72 -27.51 6.10
N ASN A 315 -17.31 -27.25 4.93
CA ASN A 315 -17.14 -28.08 3.76
C ASN A 315 -15.79 -27.82 3.07
N PHE A 316 -15.21 -28.88 2.53
CA PHE A 316 -14.00 -28.78 1.71
C PHE A 316 -14.01 -29.82 0.59
N TYR A 317 -13.28 -29.54 -0.45
CA TYR A 317 -13.01 -30.46 -1.54
C TYR A 317 -11.65 -31.11 -1.32
N SER A 318 -11.58 -32.44 -1.46
CA SER A 318 -10.32 -33.18 -1.38
C SER A 318 -10.14 -34.14 -2.54
N CYS A 319 -8.89 -34.32 -2.95
CA CYS A 319 -8.52 -35.38 -3.90
C CYS A 319 -8.36 -36.70 -3.14
N LEU A 320 -8.84 -37.80 -3.71
CA LEU A 320 -8.68 -39.12 -3.12
C LEU A 320 -7.29 -39.71 -3.40
N ASP A 321 -6.67 -39.29 -4.51
CA ASP A 321 -5.40 -39.85 -4.98
C ASP A 321 -4.18 -39.11 -4.40
N CYS A 322 -4.35 -37.89 -3.91
CA CYS A 322 -3.27 -37.10 -3.31
C CYS A 322 -3.76 -36.15 -2.22
N GLY A 323 -2.85 -35.59 -1.43
CA GLY A 323 -3.15 -34.65 -0.34
C GLY A 323 -3.58 -33.24 -0.79
N PHE A 324 -4.28 -33.10 -1.92
CA PHE A 324 -4.77 -31.81 -2.41
C PHE A 324 -6.14 -31.51 -1.79
N ILE A 325 -6.24 -30.38 -1.09
CA ILE A 325 -7.44 -29.98 -0.34
C ILE A 325 -7.71 -28.49 -0.60
N LEU A 326 -8.98 -28.11 -0.79
CA LEU A 326 -9.45 -26.73 -0.85
C LEU A 326 -10.68 -26.57 0.03
N HIS A 327 -10.75 -25.49 0.83
CA HIS A 327 -12.05 -25.08 1.40
C HIS A 327 -13.07 -24.89 0.27
N GLU A 328 -14.35 -25.13 0.52
CA GLU A 328 -15.41 -24.87 -0.47
C GLU A 328 -15.34 -23.42 -0.98
N THR A 329 -15.17 -22.45 -0.08
CA THR A 329 -14.98 -21.03 -0.45
C THR A 329 -13.74 -20.79 -1.29
N CYS A 330 -12.64 -21.54 -1.04
CA CYS A 330 -11.41 -21.44 -1.82
C CYS A 330 -11.53 -22.09 -3.20
N ALA A 331 -12.37 -23.11 -3.36
CA ALA A 331 -12.66 -23.73 -4.66
C ALA A 331 -13.54 -22.83 -5.54
N ASN A 332 -14.33 -21.94 -4.95
CA ASN A 332 -15.20 -20.99 -5.65
C ASN A 332 -14.52 -19.62 -5.93
N LEU A 333 -13.21 -19.49 -5.75
CA LEU A 333 -12.51 -18.24 -6.02
C LEU A 333 -12.56 -17.88 -7.51
N SER A 334 -13.03 -16.68 -7.83
CA SER A 334 -13.00 -16.15 -9.19
C SER A 334 -11.58 -16.04 -9.72
N ARG A 335 -11.38 -16.38 -10.99
CA ARG A 335 -10.06 -16.36 -11.64
C ARG A 335 -9.52 -14.95 -11.89
N ARG A 336 -10.40 -13.96 -11.93
CA ARG A 336 -10.10 -12.54 -12.10
C ARG A 336 -10.96 -11.73 -11.13
N ILE A 337 -10.38 -10.74 -10.47
CA ILE A 337 -11.09 -9.85 -9.54
C ILE A 337 -10.63 -8.40 -9.73
N TYR A 338 -11.51 -7.46 -9.36
CA TYR A 338 -11.13 -6.06 -9.09
C TYR A 338 -11.12 -5.86 -7.58
N HIS A 339 -10.01 -5.34 -7.06
CA HIS A 339 -9.83 -5.21 -5.62
C HIS A 339 -9.69 -3.74 -5.21
N ALA A 340 -10.39 -3.31 -4.16
CA ALA A 340 -10.58 -1.89 -3.82
C ALA A 340 -9.30 -1.08 -3.54
N ILE A 341 -8.18 -1.73 -3.24
CA ILE A 341 -6.86 -1.09 -2.99
C ILE A 341 -5.91 -1.14 -4.20
N HIS A 342 -6.38 -1.60 -5.37
CA HIS A 342 -5.57 -1.66 -6.58
C HIS A 342 -6.40 -1.42 -7.85
N PRO A 343 -6.01 -0.49 -8.73
CA PRO A 343 -6.82 -0.10 -9.89
C PRO A 343 -6.90 -1.15 -11.00
N HIS A 344 -5.94 -2.07 -11.10
CA HIS A 344 -5.91 -3.07 -12.17
C HIS A 344 -6.65 -4.36 -11.79
N PRO A 345 -7.20 -5.09 -12.77
CA PRO A 345 -7.70 -6.44 -12.53
C PRO A 345 -6.56 -7.35 -12.08
N LEU A 346 -6.85 -8.17 -11.07
CA LEU A 346 -5.92 -9.16 -10.55
C LEU A 346 -6.32 -10.55 -11.03
N VAL A 347 -5.32 -11.36 -11.39
CA VAL A 347 -5.50 -12.72 -11.89
C VAL A 347 -5.04 -13.71 -10.82
N LEU A 348 -5.85 -14.75 -10.58
CA LEU A 348 -5.51 -15.82 -9.66
C LEU A 348 -4.40 -16.70 -10.24
N ARG A 349 -3.30 -16.80 -9.49
CA ARG A 349 -2.17 -17.68 -9.74
C ARG A 349 -2.06 -18.75 -8.69
N MET A 350 -1.50 -19.87 -9.13
CA MET A 350 -1.31 -21.07 -8.35
C MET A 350 0.19 -21.34 -8.24
N GLU A 351 0.60 -21.91 -7.11
CA GLU A 351 1.93 -22.48 -6.85
C GLU A 351 3.10 -21.78 -7.56
N SER A 352 3.75 -20.86 -6.85
CA SER A 352 5.03 -20.29 -7.28
C SER A 352 6.18 -21.09 -6.65
N PRO A 353 7.28 -21.34 -7.38
CA PRO A 353 8.51 -21.84 -6.76
C PRO A 353 9.11 -20.79 -5.82
N TYR A 354 8.61 -19.55 -5.82
CA TYR A 354 9.04 -18.46 -4.95
C TYR A 354 8.00 -18.13 -3.88
N LEU A 355 8.48 -17.62 -2.76
CA LEU A 355 7.63 -16.95 -1.78
C LEU A 355 7.29 -15.54 -2.27
N PHE A 356 6.09 -15.06 -1.97
CA PHE A 356 5.67 -13.70 -2.31
C PHE A 356 5.26 -12.92 -1.05
N SER A 357 5.27 -11.59 -1.14
CA SER A 357 4.81 -10.70 -0.07
C SER A 357 3.49 -10.07 -0.47
N CYS A 358 2.47 -10.24 0.36
CA CYS A 358 1.17 -9.60 0.12
C CYS A 358 1.28 -8.08 0.24
N SER A 359 0.82 -7.33 -0.76
CA SER A 359 0.83 -5.87 -0.77
C SER A 359 -0.07 -5.27 0.33
N ALA A 360 -1.15 -5.95 0.74
CA ALA A 360 -2.06 -5.43 1.77
C ALA A 360 -1.57 -5.64 3.21
N CYS A 361 -1.01 -6.82 3.52
CA CYS A 361 -0.68 -7.20 4.90
C CYS A 361 0.82 -7.43 5.14
N SER A 362 1.63 -7.38 4.08
CA SER A 362 3.10 -7.59 4.08
C SER A 362 3.56 -8.89 4.69
N LYS A 363 2.68 -9.90 4.70
CA LYS A 363 3.05 -11.26 5.11
C LYS A 363 3.65 -12.01 3.93
N VAL A 364 4.70 -12.77 4.24
CA VAL A 364 5.30 -13.73 3.31
C VAL A 364 4.36 -14.94 3.20
N CYS A 365 3.99 -15.27 1.97
CA CYS A 365 2.94 -16.22 1.64
C CYS A 365 3.42 -17.24 0.60
N SER A 366 2.78 -18.41 0.58
CA SER A 366 3.10 -19.47 -0.40
C SER A 366 1.90 -20.28 -0.91
N GLY A 367 0.68 -19.79 -0.66
CA GLY A 367 -0.55 -20.33 -1.23
C GLY A 367 -0.87 -19.77 -2.61
N PHE A 368 -2.14 -19.88 -3.00
CA PHE A 368 -2.65 -19.18 -4.18
C PHE A 368 -2.63 -17.68 -3.91
N PHE A 369 -2.52 -16.91 -4.98
CA PHE A 369 -2.45 -15.46 -4.88
C PHE A 369 -2.99 -14.78 -6.12
N TYR A 370 -3.45 -13.55 -5.94
CA TYR A 370 -3.86 -12.68 -7.01
C TYR A 370 -2.69 -11.77 -7.36
N GLU A 371 -2.35 -11.66 -8.64
CA GLU A 371 -1.32 -10.75 -9.13
C GLU A 371 -1.85 -9.81 -10.20
N CYS A 372 -1.29 -8.61 -10.26
CA CYS A 372 -1.51 -7.72 -11.39
C CYS A 372 -0.71 -8.19 -12.60
N SER A 373 -1.37 -8.31 -13.77
CA SER A 373 -0.71 -8.75 -15.00
C SER A 373 0.05 -7.62 -15.74
N ARG A 374 0.02 -6.37 -15.25
CA ARG A 374 0.74 -5.25 -15.89
C ARG A 374 2.24 -5.37 -15.60
N ARG A 375 3.08 -5.26 -16.64
CA ARG A 375 4.54 -5.52 -16.60
C ARG A 375 5.29 -4.71 -15.54
N GLU A 376 4.85 -3.49 -15.24
CA GLU A 376 5.52 -2.57 -14.31
C GLU A 376 4.81 -2.52 -12.93
N CYS A 377 3.92 -3.47 -12.66
CA CYS A 377 3.12 -3.51 -11.44
C CYS A 377 3.33 -4.82 -10.68
N SER A 378 4.06 -4.75 -9.56
CA SER A 378 4.36 -5.90 -8.70
C SER A 378 3.32 -6.16 -7.60
N PHE A 379 2.08 -5.73 -7.81
CA PHE A 379 1.02 -5.85 -6.82
C PHE A 379 0.52 -7.29 -6.69
N THR A 380 0.53 -7.83 -5.46
CA THR A 380 0.06 -9.19 -5.18
C THR A 380 -0.74 -9.28 -3.88
N LEU A 381 -1.75 -10.15 -3.84
CA LEU A 381 -2.56 -10.42 -2.65
C LEU A 381 -2.68 -11.92 -2.41
N HIS A 382 -2.49 -12.36 -1.17
CA HIS A 382 -2.91 -13.72 -0.80
C HIS A 382 -4.45 -13.78 -0.70
N VAL A 383 -5.00 -14.98 -0.85
CA VAL A 383 -6.45 -15.24 -0.90
C VAL A 383 -7.24 -14.54 0.21
N GLN A 384 -6.79 -14.62 1.47
CA GLN A 384 -7.53 -14.02 2.58
C GLN A 384 -7.54 -12.49 2.54
N CYS A 385 -6.53 -11.81 2.00
CA CYS A 385 -6.62 -10.36 1.81
C CYS A 385 -7.48 -10.01 0.59
N ALA A 386 -7.38 -10.79 -0.48
CA ALA A 386 -8.13 -10.57 -1.71
C ALA A 386 -9.65 -10.75 -1.57
N THR A 387 -10.10 -11.48 -0.54
CA THR A 387 -11.51 -11.77 -0.27
C THR A 387 -12.14 -10.85 0.77
N ILE A 388 -11.39 -9.90 1.32
CA ILE A 388 -11.93 -8.88 2.23
C ILE A 388 -12.41 -7.70 1.39
N TYR A 389 -13.67 -7.33 1.57
CA TYR A 389 -14.31 -6.21 0.87
C TYR A 389 -14.99 -5.27 1.85
N GLU A 390 -15.26 -4.05 1.39
CA GLU A 390 -16.10 -3.08 2.10
C GLU A 390 -17.57 -3.20 1.66
N PRO A 391 -18.56 -3.00 2.55
CA PRO A 391 -18.42 -2.78 3.99
C PRO A 391 -17.94 -4.03 4.74
N LEU A 392 -16.93 -3.87 5.58
CA LEU A 392 -16.43 -4.96 6.42
C LEU A 392 -17.16 -4.98 7.75
N ILE A 393 -17.99 -5.99 7.96
CA ILE A 393 -18.63 -6.29 9.25
C ILE A 393 -17.68 -7.19 10.04
N HIS A 394 -17.10 -6.68 11.13
CA HIS A 394 -16.05 -7.39 11.84
C HIS A 394 -16.27 -7.36 13.35
N LYS A 395 -16.16 -8.51 14.02
CA LYS A 395 -16.52 -8.69 15.45
C LYS A 395 -15.81 -7.76 16.43
N SER A 396 -14.66 -7.21 16.07
CA SER A 396 -13.95 -6.25 16.92
C SER A 396 -14.63 -4.88 17.05
N HIS A 397 -15.64 -4.61 16.22
CA HIS A 397 -16.29 -3.31 16.19
C HIS A 397 -17.75 -3.41 15.72
N VAL A 398 -18.63 -2.60 16.31
CA VAL A 398 -20.07 -2.68 16.07
C VAL A 398 -20.52 -2.06 14.74
N HIS A 399 -19.81 -1.03 14.27
CA HIS A 399 -20.15 -0.35 13.01
C HIS A 399 -19.43 -0.99 11.81
N PRO A 400 -20.02 -0.95 10.61
CA PRO A 400 -19.34 -1.35 9.38
C PRO A 400 -18.11 -0.51 9.10
N LEU A 401 -17.07 -1.14 8.56
CA LEU A 401 -15.81 -0.48 8.24
C LEU A 401 -15.61 -0.34 6.73
N PHE A 402 -15.00 0.77 6.31
CA PHE A 402 -14.79 1.15 4.92
C PHE A 402 -13.34 1.59 4.67
N LEU A 403 -12.82 1.38 3.46
CA LEU A 403 -11.47 1.80 3.08
C LEU A 403 -11.47 3.30 2.74
N THR A 404 -11.52 4.17 3.74
CA THR A 404 -11.66 5.63 3.53
C THR A 404 -10.36 6.42 3.70
N SER A 405 -9.19 5.78 3.70
CA SER A 405 -7.90 6.48 3.89
C SER A 405 -7.70 7.54 2.80
N GLU A 406 -7.35 8.76 3.20
CA GLU A 406 -6.93 9.78 2.24
C GLU A 406 -5.49 9.52 1.74
N PRO A 407 -5.11 9.98 0.54
CA PRO A 407 -3.74 9.81 0.05
C PRO A 407 -2.70 10.41 1.03
N GLY A 408 -1.82 9.56 1.55
CA GLY A 408 -0.79 9.94 2.53
C GLY A 408 -1.28 9.98 3.99
N GLU A 409 -2.53 9.61 4.27
CA GLU A 409 -3.05 9.44 5.62
C GLU A 409 -2.68 8.03 6.13
N CYS A 410 -1.90 7.97 7.21
CA CYS A 410 -1.63 6.73 7.93
C CYS A 410 -2.46 6.67 9.21
N ARG A 411 -3.28 5.63 9.37
CA ARG A 411 -4.04 5.38 10.60
C ARG A 411 -3.47 4.18 11.33
N SER A 412 -3.25 4.33 12.63
CA SER A 412 -2.85 3.23 13.48
C SER A 412 -4.03 2.30 13.76
N CYS A 413 -3.84 1.02 13.47
CA CYS A 413 -4.84 0.00 13.75
C CYS A 413 -5.16 -0.03 15.25
N SER A 414 -6.44 0.14 15.60
CA SER A 414 -6.93 0.21 16.98
C SER A 414 -6.69 -1.08 17.79
N ILE A 415 -6.41 -2.21 17.13
CA ILE A 415 -6.20 -3.51 17.77
C ILE A 415 -4.71 -3.83 17.98
N CYS A 416 -3.87 -3.60 16.97
CA CYS A 416 -2.46 -3.98 17.03
C CYS A 416 -1.50 -2.82 17.20
N ASN A 417 -2.00 -1.58 17.15
CA ASN A 417 -1.23 -0.33 17.20
C ASN A 417 -0.13 -0.25 16.13
N ASP A 418 -0.29 -1.02 15.05
CA ASP A 418 0.58 -0.94 13.89
C ASP A 418 0.11 0.23 13.03
N SER A 419 1.01 1.19 12.78
CA SER A 419 0.75 2.36 11.95
C SER A 419 0.89 2.09 10.46
N GLY A 420 1.30 0.88 10.05
CA GLY A 420 1.52 0.53 8.64
C GLY A 420 2.79 1.11 8.03
N ILE A 421 3.44 2.06 8.71
CA ILE A 421 4.61 2.79 8.22
C ILE A 421 5.78 1.83 7.95
N GLY A 422 6.21 1.79 6.68
CA GLY A 422 7.46 1.16 6.23
C GLY A 422 7.34 -0.25 5.64
N TYR A 423 6.19 -0.91 5.72
CA TYR A 423 5.96 -2.23 5.11
C TYR A 423 4.47 -2.44 4.78
N GLY A 424 4.08 -2.26 3.50
CA GLY A 424 2.74 -2.60 2.98
C GLY A 424 1.91 -1.40 2.49
N SER A 425 0.61 -1.64 2.27
CA SER A 425 -0.37 -0.57 2.02
C SER A 425 -0.71 0.17 3.31
N ASP A 426 -0.81 1.50 3.24
CA ASP A 426 -1.31 2.36 4.33
C ASP A 426 -2.85 2.30 4.50
N GLU A 427 -3.51 1.51 3.65
CA GLU A 427 -4.95 1.32 3.67
C GLU A 427 -5.42 0.58 4.93
N THR A 428 -6.46 1.13 5.56
CA THR A 428 -7.12 0.55 6.72
C THR A 428 -8.63 0.58 6.54
N PHE A 429 -9.32 -0.39 7.15
CA PHE A 429 -10.77 -0.37 7.27
C PHE A 429 -11.16 0.53 8.42
N ASN A 430 -11.87 1.61 8.11
CA ASN A 430 -12.17 2.72 8.99
C ASN A 430 -13.67 2.79 9.29
N CYS A 431 -13.98 3.08 10.54
CA CYS A 431 -15.32 3.47 10.91
C CYS A 431 -15.56 4.93 10.51
N ILE A 432 -16.76 5.23 10.01
CA ILE A 432 -17.17 6.61 9.67
C ILE A 432 -17.86 7.30 10.84
N GLU A 433 -18.28 6.55 11.85
CA GLU A 433 -18.99 7.04 13.04
C GLU A 433 -18.04 7.29 14.23
N CYS A 434 -16.86 6.66 14.24
CA CYS A 434 -15.86 6.84 15.29
C CYS A 434 -14.43 6.63 14.76
N ASN A 435 -13.41 6.86 15.60
CA ASN A 435 -11.99 6.78 15.22
C ASN A 435 -11.43 5.35 15.14
N PHE A 436 -12.29 4.32 15.06
CA PHE A 436 -11.83 2.94 14.96
C PHE A 436 -11.24 2.65 13.59
N SER A 437 -10.05 2.05 13.55
CA SER A 437 -9.41 1.59 12.32
C SER A 437 -8.83 0.18 12.46
N LEU A 438 -8.88 -0.60 11.38
CA LEU A 438 -8.48 -1.99 11.34
C LEU A 438 -7.56 -2.25 10.15
N CYS A 439 -6.33 -2.70 10.40
CA CYS A 439 -5.41 -3.08 9.32
C CYS A 439 -5.74 -4.47 8.74
N PHE A 440 -5.32 -4.73 7.50
CA PHE A 440 -5.49 -6.02 6.82
C PHE A 440 -4.93 -7.21 7.61
N LYS A 441 -3.82 -7.04 8.35
CA LYS A 441 -3.24 -8.09 9.21
C LYS A 441 -4.18 -8.51 10.35
N CYS A 442 -5.09 -7.63 10.78
CA CYS A 442 -6.07 -7.92 11.80
C CYS A 442 -7.37 -8.44 11.19
N ALA A 443 -7.81 -7.84 10.08
CA ALA A 443 -8.99 -8.27 9.35
C ALA A 443 -8.88 -9.71 8.79
N SER A 444 -7.67 -10.16 8.42
CA SER A 444 -7.44 -11.50 7.86
C SER A 444 -7.28 -12.61 8.90
N LEU A 445 -7.36 -12.32 10.20
CA LEU A 445 -7.29 -13.37 11.22
C LEU A 445 -8.56 -14.21 11.26
N PRO A 446 -8.44 -15.54 11.36
CA PRO A 446 -9.61 -16.40 11.51
C PRO A 446 -10.32 -16.14 12.84
N GLN A 447 -11.64 -15.95 12.80
CA GLN A 447 -12.43 -15.69 14.00
C GLN A 447 -12.64 -16.92 14.89
N LYS A 448 -12.50 -18.11 14.29
CA LYS A 448 -12.71 -19.42 14.90
C LYS A 448 -11.61 -20.37 14.44
N VAL A 449 -11.05 -21.14 15.36
CA VAL A 449 -9.93 -22.06 15.10
C VAL A 449 -10.04 -23.31 15.99
N ARG A 450 -9.57 -24.46 15.51
CA ARG A 450 -9.41 -25.65 16.35
C ARG A 450 -8.02 -25.72 16.96
N TYR A 451 -7.95 -26.27 18.16
CA TYR A 451 -6.72 -26.57 18.88
C TYR A 451 -6.66 -28.07 19.15
N LYS A 452 -5.57 -28.74 18.77
CA LYS A 452 -5.49 -30.21 18.83
C LYS A 452 -5.62 -30.83 20.24
N HIS A 453 -5.52 -30.02 21.29
CA HIS A 453 -5.63 -30.45 22.68
C HIS A 453 -6.96 -30.04 23.32
N ASP A 454 -7.88 -29.51 22.52
CA ASP A 454 -9.21 -29.10 22.95
C ASP A 454 -10.24 -29.55 21.90
N GLU A 455 -11.34 -30.15 22.33
CA GLU A 455 -12.42 -30.56 21.43
C GLU A 455 -13.25 -29.36 20.97
N HIS A 456 -13.30 -28.28 21.77
CA HIS A 456 -14.06 -27.08 21.45
C HIS A 456 -13.29 -26.15 20.49
N ILE A 457 -14.08 -25.38 19.72
CA ILE A 457 -13.54 -24.35 18.84
C ILE A 457 -13.19 -23.12 19.67
N LEU A 458 -11.97 -22.63 19.53
CA LEU A 458 -11.56 -21.38 20.15
C LEU A 458 -12.00 -20.20 19.28
N THR A 459 -12.43 -19.13 19.95
CA THR A 459 -12.81 -17.86 19.34
C THR A 459 -11.74 -16.79 19.58
N LEU A 460 -11.58 -15.89 18.61
CA LEU A 460 -10.69 -14.74 18.75
C LEU A 460 -11.32 -13.70 19.69
N SER A 461 -10.66 -13.43 20.80
CA SER A 461 -11.00 -12.35 21.73
C SER A 461 -10.13 -11.12 21.46
N TYR A 462 -10.73 -9.93 21.63
CA TYR A 462 -10.07 -8.63 21.47
C TYR A 462 -9.63 -8.02 22.81
N GLY A 463 -9.82 -8.73 23.92
CA GLY A 463 -9.36 -8.30 25.24
C GLY A 463 -10.21 -7.18 25.85
N GLU A 464 -11.51 -7.21 25.63
CA GLU A 464 -12.48 -6.35 26.34
C GLU A 464 -12.31 -6.52 27.85
N GLU A 465 -12.41 -5.41 28.60
CA GLU A 465 -12.31 -5.37 30.05
C GLU A 465 -13.56 -5.97 30.71
N THR A 466 -13.87 -7.23 30.43
CA THR A 466 -14.86 -7.95 31.24
C THR A 466 -14.17 -8.31 32.56
N SER A 467 -14.55 -7.58 33.60
CA SER A 467 -14.25 -7.88 34.99
C SER A 467 -14.50 -9.38 35.27
N GLU A 468 -13.48 -10.05 35.83
CA GLU A 468 -13.53 -11.35 36.53
C GLU A 468 -13.10 -12.65 35.81
N THR A 469 -12.54 -12.65 34.59
CA THR A 469 -12.05 -13.90 33.98
C THR A 469 -10.53 -14.12 34.08
N ASN A 470 -10.15 -15.31 34.58
CA ASN A 470 -8.77 -15.82 34.83
C ASN A 470 -7.91 -16.01 33.55
N HIS A 471 -8.10 -15.21 32.50
CA HIS A 471 -7.52 -15.38 31.16
C HIS A 471 -6.07 -14.88 31.06
N ASN A 472 -5.26 -15.17 32.07
CA ASN A 472 -3.97 -14.50 32.27
C ASN A 472 -2.78 -15.23 31.65
N TRP A 473 -2.90 -16.49 31.22
CA TRP A 473 -1.75 -17.31 30.83
C TRP A 473 -2.00 -18.15 29.58
N CYS A 474 -1.07 -18.08 28.63
CA CYS A 474 -1.12 -18.90 27.42
C CYS A 474 -0.70 -20.34 27.72
N GLU A 475 -1.59 -21.31 27.53
CA GLU A 475 -1.35 -22.74 27.85
C GLU A 475 -0.12 -23.32 27.12
N MET A 476 0.12 -22.92 25.87
CA MET A 476 1.25 -23.46 25.08
C MET A 476 2.63 -22.99 25.51
N CYS A 477 2.73 -21.80 26.11
CA CYS A 477 4.04 -21.21 26.43
C CYS A 477 4.17 -20.76 27.87
N GLU A 478 3.12 -20.93 28.66
CA GLU A 478 3.07 -20.62 30.10
C GLU A 478 3.50 -19.18 30.39
N THR A 479 3.23 -18.26 29.46
CA THR A 479 3.52 -16.84 29.64
C THR A 479 2.25 -16.01 29.62
N ARG A 480 2.30 -14.87 30.32
CA ARG A 480 1.12 -14.04 30.52
C ARG A 480 0.53 -13.51 29.21
N ILE A 481 -0.79 -13.54 29.10
CA ILE A 481 -1.54 -12.80 28.08
C ILE A 481 -1.65 -11.37 28.58
N LYS A 482 -1.25 -10.42 27.74
CA LYS A 482 -1.33 -9.00 28.09
C LYS A 482 -2.78 -8.52 27.90
N PRO A 483 -3.37 -7.82 28.88
CA PRO A 483 -4.66 -7.15 28.70
C PRO A 483 -4.65 -6.23 27.47
N GLY A 484 -5.80 -6.08 26.81
CA GLY A 484 -5.94 -5.29 25.58
C GLY A 484 -5.19 -5.85 24.36
N LYS A 485 -4.58 -7.05 24.47
CA LYS A 485 -4.06 -7.77 23.30
C LYS A 485 -5.01 -8.89 22.93
N ARG A 486 -5.14 -9.11 21.63
CA ARG A 486 -5.87 -10.24 21.05
C ARG A 486 -5.26 -11.61 21.37
N PHE A 487 -6.12 -12.58 21.68
CA PHE A 487 -5.79 -13.98 21.95
C PHE A 487 -6.96 -14.89 21.56
N TYR A 488 -6.69 -16.19 21.42
CA TYR A 488 -7.75 -17.18 21.23
C TYR A 488 -8.17 -17.74 22.58
N THR A 489 -9.47 -17.93 22.78
CA THR A 489 -10.01 -18.52 23.99
C THR A 489 -11.21 -19.40 23.73
N CYS A 490 -11.40 -20.40 24.58
CA CYS A 490 -12.64 -21.15 24.72
C CYS A 490 -13.16 -20.89 26.14
N GLU A 491 -14.40 -20.39 26.25
CA GLU A 491 -15.04 -20.11 27.53
C GLU A 491 -15.41 -21.40 28.26
N ASP A 492 -15.81 -22.45 27.52
CA ASP A 492 -16.21 -23.74 28.08
C ASP A 492 -15.03 -24.48 28.73
N CYS A 493 -13.85 -24.48 28.09
CA CYS A 493 -12.65 -25.13 28.58
C CYS A 493 -11.71 -24.22 29.38
N CYS A 494 -11.98 -22.91 29.45
CA CYS A 494 -11.06 -21.89 29.98
C CYS A 494 -9.68 -21.86 29.32
N VAL A 495 -9.53 -22.43 28.11
CA VAL A 495 -8.25 -22.42 27.37
C VAL A 495 -8.00 -21.02 26.82
N THR A 496 -6.77 -20.53 26.97
CA THR A 496 -6.34 -19.27 26.36
C THR A 496 -4.97 -19.41 25.70
N LEU A 497 -4.84 -18.90 24.48
CA LEU A 497 -3.64 -19.09 23.65
C LEU A 497 -3.26 -17.80 22.92
N HIS A 498 -1.96 -17.45 22.93
CA HIS A 498 -1.46 -16.40 22.04
C HIS A 498 -1.66 -16.82 20.59
N ILE A 499 -2.04 -15.86 19.74
CA ILE A 499 -2.19 -16.06 18.28
C ILE A 499 -0.91 -16.68 17.68
N LYS A 500 0.27 -16.14 18.02
CA LYS A 500 1.56 -16.64 17.52
C LYS A 500 1.89 -18.07 18.01
N CYS A 501 1.32 -18.50 19.14
CA CYS A 501 1.56 -19.85 19.63
C CYS A 501 0.65 -20.84 18.90
N LEU A 502 -0.62 -20.47 18.65
CA LEU A 502 -1.58 -21.33 17.97
C LEU A 502 -1.38 -21.40 16.46
N LEU A 503 -1.25 -20.24 15.80
CA LEU A 503 -1.14 -20.14 14.34
C LEU A 503 0.31 -20.08 13.86
N GLY A 504 1.25 -19.73 14.73
CA GLY A 504 2.62 -19.42 14.35
C GLY A 504 2.79 -17.96 13.88
N ARG A 505 4.04 -17.49 13.79
CA ARG A 505 4.37 -16.15 13.27
C ARG A 505 4.16 -16.00 11.77
N ASP A 506 4.38 -17.10 11.05
CA ASP A 506 4.46 -17.15 9.59
C ASP A 506 3.34 -18.04 9.01
N MET A 507 2.13 -17.93 9.57
CA MET A 507 0.98 -18.80 9.31
C MET A 507 0.50 -18.86 7.85
N HIS A 508 0.97 -17.95 6.99
CA HIS A 508 0.59 -17.89 5.57
C HIS A 508 1.56 -18.67 4.66
N SER A 509 2.54 -19.37 5.24
CA SER A 509 3.52 -20.17 4.52
C SER A 509 3.33 -21.65 4.80
N ARG A 510 3.29 -22.47 3.75
CA ARG A 510 3.20 -23.94 3.84
C ARG A 510 4.58 -24.60 3.87
N PHE A 511 4.63 -25.84 4.36
CA PHE A 511 5.82 -26.67 4.25
C PHE A 511 6.21 -26.92 2.78
N GLY A 512 7.50 -26.91 2.51
CA GLY A 512 8.05 -27.10 1.16
C GLY A 512 9.38 -26.40 0.95
N SER A 513 9.91 -26.55 -0.26
CA SER A 513 11.15 -25.92 -0.70
C SER A 513 10.82 -24.77 -1.66
N TYR A 514 11.38 -23.60 -1.40
CA TYR A 514 11.15 -22.40 -2.19
C TYR A 514 12.47 -21.80 -2.66
N SER A 515 12.50 -21.37 -3.92
CA SER A 515 13.57 -20.58 -4.51
C SER A 515 13.65 -19.20 -3.86
N SER A 516 14.86 -18.75 -3.52
CA SER A 516 15.11 -17.46 -2.89
C SER A 516 16.50 -16.94 -3.29
N GLY A 517 16.56 -16.18 -4.39
CA GLY A 517 17.82 -15.69 -4.96
C GLY A 517 18.70 -16.86 -5.43
N PRO A 518 20.00 -16.90 -5.09
CA PRO A 518 20.91 -17.99 -5.48
C PRO A 518 20.73 -19.28 -4.65
N GLY A 519 19.79 -19.31 -3.70
CA GLY A 519 19.59 -20.44 -2.80
C GLY A 519 18.14 -20.86 -2.66
N LYS A 520 17.89 -21.83 -1.78
CA LYS A 520 16.56 -22.32 -1.43
C LYS A 520 16.28 -22.10 0.07
N ILE A 521 15.01 -21.90 0.39
CA ILE A 521 14.48 -21.90 1.75
C ILE A 521 13.57 -23.13 1.88
N ASP A 522 13.94 -24.04 2.78
CA ASP A 522 13.12 -25.19 3.12
C ASP A 522 12.30 -24.86 4.39
N ILE A 523 10.98 -24.91 4.30
CA ILE A 523 10.06 -24.75 5.43
C ILE A 523 9.65 -26.14 5.90
N LEU A 524 10.07 -26.50 7.12
CA LEU A 524 9.95 -27.85 7.66
C LEU A 524 9.10 -27.87 8.94
N PRO A 525 8.39 -28.98 9.22
CA PRO A 525 7.68 -29.14 10.49
C PRO A 525 8.67 -29.21 11.66
N ASN A 526 8.32 -28.55 12.76
CA ASN A 526 9.08 -28.57 14.01
C ASN A 526 8.48 -29.56 15.02
N ASN A 527 8.40 -30.82 14.63
CA ASN A 527 7.78 -31.91 15.40
C ASN A 527 8.80 -32.93 15.95
N ARG A 528 10.09 -32.57 15.95
CA ARG A 528 11.15 -33.43 16.50
C ARG A 528 11.20 -33.33 18.02
N MET A 529 11.65 -34.41 18.68
CA MET A 529 11.83 -34.50 20.14
C MET A 529 12.67 -33.35 20.71
N THR A 530 13.67 -32.88 19.95
CA THR A 530 14.49 -31.73 20.30
C THR A 530 14.20 -30.57 19.35
N ARG A 531 13.75 -29.45 19.92
CA ARG A 531 13.57 -28.20 19.18
C ARG A 531 14.94 -27.65 18.76
N PRO A 532 15.15 -27.31 17.48
CA PRO A 532 16.42 -26.76 17.03
C PRO A 532 16.68 -25.40 17.65
N ILE A 533 17.95 -25.03 17.76
CA ILE A 533 18.38 -23.69 18.15
C ILE A 533 18.43 -22.84 16.89
N CYS A 534 17.81 -21.67 16.92
CA CYS A 534 17.85 -20.73 15.80
C CYS A 534 19.25 -20.12 15.67
N SER A 535 19.83 -20.18 14.48
CA SER A 535 21.17 -19.65 14.19
C SER A 535 21.31 -18.13 14.38
N SER A 536 20.20 -17.37 14.29
CA SER A 536 20.25 -15.89 14.34
C SER A 536 19.85 -15.31 15.69
N CYS A 537 18.82 -15.85 16.35
CA CYS A 537 18.40 -15.36 17.68
C CYS A 537 18.92 -16.21 18.84
N HIS A 538 19.62 -17.32 18.55
CA HIS A 538 20.18 -18.27 19.52
C HIS A 538 19.18 -18.87 20.51
N LYS A 539 17.87 -18.71 20.28
CA LYS A 539 16.79 -19.30 21.09
C LYS A 539 16.31 -20.61 20.47
N ARG A 540 15.76 -21.50 21.30
CA ARG A 540 15.07 -22.70 20.82
C ARG A 540 13.84 -22.31 19.99
N CYS A 541 13.70 -22.88 18.80
CA CYS A 541 12.55 -22.66 17.93
C CYS A 541 11.30 -23.25 18.59
N ASN A 542 10.41 -22.39 19.10
CA ASN A 542 9.15 -22.78 19.73
C ASN A 542 7.95 -22.73 18.77
N GLN A 543 8.18 -22.37 17.52
CA GLN A 543 7.16 -22.28 16.47
C GLN A 543 6.89 -23.65 15.85
N LYS A 544 5.72 -23.86 15.24
CA LYS A 544 5.36 -25.10 14.55
C LYS A 544 6.24 -25.39 13.32
N MET A 545 6.88 -24.37 12.78
CA MET A 545 7.71 -24.45 11.58
C MET A 545 9.15 -24.03 11.89
N VAL A 546 10.09 -24.62 11.17
CA VAL A 546 11.51 -24.25 11.17
C VAL A 546 11.93 -24.00 9.73
N PHE A 547 12.69 -22.93 9.53
CA PHE A 547 13.17 -22.48 8.23
C PHE A 547 14.62 -22.90 8.09
N GLN A 548 14.96 -23.56 7.00
CA GLN A 548 16.32 -23.99 6.72
C GLN A 548 16.85 -23.32 5.45
N ARG A 549 18.03 -22.70 5.56
CA ARG A 549 18.74 -22.06 4.43
C ARG A 549 20.24 -22.27 4.61
N TYR A 550 20.93 -22.73 3.57
CA TYR A 550 22.37 -23.06 3.61
C TYR A 550 22.77 -23.99 4.78
N GLY A 551 21.90 -24.92 5.15
CA GLY A 551 22.12 -25.85 6.28
C GLY A 551 21.86 -25.25 7.68
N LEU A 552 21.66 -23.94 7.79
CA LEU A 552 21.32 -23.25 9.04
C LEU A 552 19.81 -23.28 9.30
N LYS A 553 19.42 -23.30 10.58
CA LYS A 553 18.02 -23.38 11.01
C LYS A 553 17.58 -22.08 11.68
N HIS A 554 16.40 -21.60 11.33
CA HIS A 554 15.83 -20.34 11.77
C HIS A 554 14.38 -20.52 12.25
N CYS A 555 13.94 -19.68 13.19
CA CYS A 555 12.62 -19.81 13.82
C CYS A 555 11.49 -19.07 13.09
N CYS A 556 11.82 -18.15 12.19
CA CYS A 556 10.87 -17.33 11.41
C CYS A 556 11.59 -16.59 10.28
N PHE A 557 10.84 -15.98 9.37
CA PHE A 557 11.41 -15.19 8.26
C PHE A 557 12.28 -14.02 8.73
N SER A 558 11.92 -13.34 9.82
CA SER A 558 12.73 -12.24 10.36
C SER A 558 14.08 -12.69 10.93
N CYS A 559 14.28 -13.98 11.15
CA CYS A 559 15.57 -14.54 11.54
C CYS A 559 16.38 -15.02 10.35
N LEU A 560 15.84 -15.04 9.13
CA LEU A 560 16.64 -15.37 7.96
C LEU A 560 17.57 -14.20 7.60
N PRO A 561 18.83 -14.47 7.24
CA PRO A 561 19.75 -13.43 6.80
C PRO A 561 19.24 -12.78 5.51
N ILE A 562 19.18 -11.45 5.52
CA ILE A 562 18.82 -10.61 4.37
C ILE A 562 20.11 -10.41 3.55
N SER A 563 20.57 -11.45 2.82
CA SER A 563 21.85 -11.49 2.05
C SER A 563 23.10 -11.31 2.92
N THR A 564 24.16 -12.11 2.90
CA THR A 564 24.91 -12.88 1.89
C THR A 564 25.40 -14.20 2.52
N PRO A 565 26.15 -15.09 1.82
CA PRO A 565 27.16 -15.89 2.53
C PRO A 565 28.18 -15.00 3.24
#